data_AF-A0A432YNS9-F1
#
_entry.id   AF-A0A432YNS9-F1
#
_cell.length_a   1.000
_cell.length_b   1.000
_cell.length_c   1.000
_cell.angle_alpha   90.00
_cell.angle_beta   90.00
_cell.angle_gamma   90.00
#
_symmetry.space_group_name_H-M   'P 1'
#
loop_
_entity.id
_entity.type
_entity.pdbx_description
1 polymer ?
#
loop_
_entity_poly.entity_id
_entity_poly.type
_entity_poly.pdbx_seq_one_letter_code
_entity_poly.pdbx_strand_id
1 'polypeptide(L)'
;MKLENIMTNMFKRSLIAMALAGVSTGAMAADVTPTGTTTATNEFMLTMDQILSKSIIITLNDEYSVNDEIYLRFEGDAYVSGAPNSVDIAFGEQFCENAISGITCPAGSTAPPASASTSQDDVNKGISLDYKGMMNDPNGDTVLIYRVSQINGDNNAQTNDTTYGIDVEFGRFSFDAPTVIVQDGVIFDTFSRLNSELWPTVALGDNMFDHDVVSLPMIAETQLFEMEDQFEIEVIEPFNGTLNVWDYRRTFTDPSCNDPRTCATWTDDVIIEITNAGTWDFYVDVDPGTTNQVQYRVTSTNMFGWIESADPTTGGEVTINSACSYITHTADEMWFNCPDTSTQLDFTVDLTGAPDSAQNPKQAGDFSVEGTVWWYNYPALYADGGPNRTPEDGVLNILPFGTSGVGPVDAGMWAVNGSMTHIPYMPYSAQSTQGEVTPIGQIIYVTNITRDPGTDDILIGNDGNGDDSGNGEGPTPDNLNVNRLIWVEGIDENGNTFGPTELPVTADPGVTGIAGDVRDVLFNAGLLTSSNKVSLTITVADYPTNIQIYSAYNVNGSDRGWVQNDSIRTDLDLYRFNEILD
;
A
#
# COMPACT_ATOMS: atom_id res chain seq x y z
N MET A 1 48.56 72.26 -9.53
CA MET A 1 49.22 71.33 -10.47
C MET A 1 49.30 69.96 -9.79
N LYS A 2 48.20 69.18 -9.83
CA LYS A 2 48.09 67.90 -9.11
C LYS A 2 46.94 67.02 -9.65
N LEU A 3 46.68 67.08 -10.95
CA LEU A 3 45.64 66.27 -11.61
C LEU A 3 46.21 65.05 -12.35
N GLU A 4 47.51 65.02 -12.69
CA GLU A 4 48.11 63.92 -13.45
C GLU A 4 48.30 62.63 -12.64
N ASN A 5 48.50 62.70 -11.32
CA ASN A 5 48.76 61.52 -10.49
C ASN A 5 47.50 60.71 -10.09
N ILE A 6 46.29 61.23 -10.33
CA ILE A 6 45.04 60.53 -9.97
C ILE A 6 44.56 59.65 -11.14
N MET A 7 44.73 60.08 -12.39
CA MET A 7 44.28 59.29 -13.55
C MET A 7 45.16 58.07 -13.83
N THR A 8 46.47 58.11 -13.54
CA THR A 8 47.37 56.95 -13.76
C THR A 8 47.11 55.81 -12.77
N ASN A 9 46.59 56.10 -11.57
CA ASN A 9 46.22 55.08 -10.58
C ASN A 9 44.85 54.45 -10.85
N MET A 10 43.91 55.20 -11.43
CA MET A 10 42.63 54.61 -11.84
C MET A 10 42.79 53.72 -13.08
N PHE A 11 43.61 54.12 -14.04
CA PHE A 11 43.87 53.28 -15.23
C PHE A 11 44.60 51.98 -14.86
N LYS A 12 45.54 52.00 -13.90
CA LYS A 12 46.20 50.78 -13.40
C LYS A 12 45.29 49.91 -12.54
N ARG A 13 44.38 50.50 -11.73
CA ARG A 13 43.42 49.72 -10.93
C ARG A 13 42.29 49.13 -11.78
N SER A 14 41.84 49.82 -12.82
CA SER A 14 40.89 49.27 -13.79
C SER A 14 41.53 48.24 -14.72
N LEU A 15 42.80 48.41 -15.13
CA LEU A 15 43.51 47.39 -15.93
C LEU A 15 43.85 46.14 -15.10
N ILE A 16 44.18 46.30 -13.81
CA ILE A 16 44.37 45.16 -12.89
C ILE A 16 43.01 44.49 -12.59
N ALA A 17 41.92 45.24 -12.44
CA ALA A 17 40.58 44.66 -12.29
C ALA A 17 40.06 43.97 -13.56
N MET A 18 40.47 44.41 -14.75
CA MET A 18 40.09 43.78 -16.03
C MET A 18 41.02 42.62 -16.42
N ALA A 19 42.25 42.59 -15.89
CA ALA A 19 43.16 41.44 -15.98
C ALA A 19 42.89 40.38 -14.88
N LEU A 20 42.25 40.74 -13.77
CA LEU A 20 41.70 39.81 -12.78
C LEU A 20 40.24 39.40 -13.08
N ALA A 21 39.55 40.13 -13.94
CA ALA A 21 38.29 39.72 -14.57
C ALA A 21 38.53 39.08 -15.95
N GLY A 22 39.74 38.54 -16.17
CA GLY A 22 40.00 37.60 -17.25
C GLY A 22 39.19 36.34 -16.96
N VAL A 23 37.99 36.30 -17.53
CA VAL A 23 37.20 35.10 -17.84
C VAL A 23 37.23 34.06 -16.72
N SER A 24 36.57 34.36 -15.59
CA SER A 24 36.07 33.27 -14.73
C SER A 24 34.84 32.71 -15.42
N THR A 25 35.03 31.90 -16.46
CA THR A 25 34.01 30.96 -16.87
C THR A 25 33.89 29.97 -15.72
N GLY A 26 32.82 30.11 -14.95
CA GLY A 26 32.50 29.15 -13.92
C GLY A 26 32.21 27.83 -14.62
N ALA A 27 32.83 26.75 -14.17
CA ALA A 27 32.31 25.42 -14.46
C ALA A 27 30.88 25.39 -13.93
N MET A 28 29.89 25.15 -14.81
CA MET A 28 28.49 24.98 -14.42
C MET A 28 28.10 23.48 -14.45
N ALA A 29 26.88 23.15 -13.98
CA ALA A 29 26.44 21.77 -13.79
C ALA A 29 26.45 20.98 -15.10
N ALA A 30 26.94 19.75 -15.01
CA ALA A 30 26.83 18.81 -16.09
C ALA A 30 25.38 18.28 -16.20
N ASP A 31 24.88 18.11 -17.43
CA ASP A 31 23.64 17.36 -17.62
C ASP A 31 23.94 15.89 -17.33
N VAL A 32 23.01 15.27 -16.62
CA VAL A 32 23.12 13.87 -16.25
C VAL A 32 22.29 13.05 -17.22
N THR A 33 22.88 12.00 -17.77
CA THR A 33 22.13 11.04 -18.61
C THR A 33 22.58 9.63 -18.24
N PRO A 34 21.85 8.92 -17.35
CA PRO A 34 22.15 7.53 -17.07
C PRO A 34 21.99 6.71 -18.35
N THR A 35 22.79 5.66 -18.50
CA THR A 35 22.60 4.71 -19.62
C THR A 35 21.29 3.92 -19.50
N GLY A 36 20.66 3.96 -18.33
CA GLY A 36 19.31 3.50 -18.04
C GLY A 36 19.11 3.39 -16.53
N THR A 37 17.87 3.22 -16.10
CA THR A 37 17.51 2.86 -14.73
C THR A 37 17.52 1.34 -14.60
N THR A 38 18.06 0.82 -13.50
CA THR A 38 17.94 -0.59 -13.14
C THR A 38 16.62 -0.81 -12.42
N THR A 39 15.75 -1.65 -12.96
CA THR A 39 14.48 -2.00 -12.30
C THR A 39 14.65 -3.30 -11.52
N ALA A 40 14.34 -3.32 -10.22
CA ALA A 40 14.50 -4.49 -9.38
C ALA A 40 13.36 -4.63 -8.38
N THR A 41 13.01 -5.87 -8.03
CA THR A 41 12.00 -6.09 -7.01
C THR A 41 12.58 -6.20 -5.60
N ASN A 42 11.79 -5.81 -4.60
CA ASN A 42 12.18 -5.91 -3.20
C ASN A 42 12.58 -7.34 -2.83
N GLU A 43 11.82 -8.34 -3.30
CA GLU A 43 12.12 -9.76 -3.18
C GLU A 43 13.50 -10.13 -3.72
N PHE A 44 13.83 -9.67 -4.92
CA PHE A 44 15.12 -9.93 -5.53
C PHE A 44 16.25 -9.31 -4.69
N MET A 45 16.07 -8.08 -4.24
CA MET A 45 17.09 -7.36 -3.48
C MET A 45 17.37 -7.97 -2.10
N LEU A 46 16.37 -8.59 -1.47
CA LEU A 46 16.56 -9.36 -0.22
C LEU A 46 17.50 -10.56 -0.38
N THR A 47 17.78 -10.97 -1.61
CA THR A 47 18.67 -12.08 -1.90
C THR A 47 20.13 -11.72 -2.11
N MET A 48 20.43 -10.42 -2.14
CA MET A 48 21.73 -9.88 -2.47
C MET A 48 22.31 -9.08 -1.32
N ASP A 49 23.64 -9.11 -1.17
CA ASP A 49 24.34 -8.18 -0.29
C ASP A 49 24.57 -6.84 -1.01
N GLN A 50 24.84 -6.89 -2.32
CA GLN A 50 25.18 -5.73 -3.14
C GLN A 50 24.54 -5.82 -4.53
N ILE A 51 24.26 -4.66 -5.12
CA ILE A 51 23.80 -4.52 -6.50
C ILE A 51 24.71 -3.55 -7.27
N LEU A 52 24.85 -3.74 -8.58
CA LEU A 52 25.57 -2.82 -9.47
C LEU A 52 24.58 -1.98 -10.27
N SER A 53 24.83 -0.67 -10.36
CA SER A 53 24.06 0.21 -11.26
C SER A 53 24.40 -0.05 -12.72
N LYS A 54 23.55 0.46 -13.63
CA LYS A 54 23.97 0.73 -15.01
C LYS A 54 25.08 1.79 -15.05
N SER A 55 25.73 1.93 -16.20
CA SER A 55 26.80 2.93 -16.36
C SER A 55 26.24 4.35 -16.18
N ILE A 56 26.93 5.18 -15.41
CA ILE A 56 26.61 6.60 -15.28
C ILE A 56 27.40 7.38 -16.33
N ILE A 57 26.68 8.13 -17.17
CA ILE A 57 27.27 9.08 -18.12
C ILE A 57 26.83 10.48 -17.73
N ILE A 58 27.79 11.39 -17.71
CA ILE A 58 27.57 12.79 -17.35
C ILE A 58 28.10 13.65 -18.50
N THR A 59 27.24 14.49 -19.06
CA THR A 59 27.57 15.43 -20.13
C THR A 59 28.01 16.75 -19.52
N LEU A 60 29.31 17.03 -19.59
CA LEU A 60 29.92 18.25 -19.09
C LEU A 60 29.60 19.43 -20.03
N ASN A 61 28.43 20.08 -19.89
CA ASN A 61 28.00 21.14 -20.81
C ASN A 61 28.78 22.45 -20.68
N ASP A 62 29.49 22.64 -19.58
CA ASP A 62 30.22 23.88 -19.29
C ASP A 62 31.73 23.76 -19.45
N GLU A 63 32.41 24.88 -19.30
CA GLU A 63 33.85 24.99 -19.47
C GLU A 63 34.60 24.56 -18.20
N TYR A 64 35.37 23.47 -18.30
CA TYR A 64 36.19 22.91 -17.24
C TYR A 64 37.67 23.15 -17.49
N SER A 65 38.39 23.60 -16.45
CA SER A 65 39.83 23.78 -16.42
C SER A 65 40.54 22.74 -15.57
N VAL A 66 41.85 22.60 -15.74
CA VAL A 66 42.67 21.75 -14.86
C VAL A 66 42.55 22.22 -13.41
N ASN A 67 42.31 21.26 -12.51
CA ASN A 67 42.02 21.36 -11.08
C ASN A 67 40.58 21.70 -10.69
N ASP A 68 39.67 21.90 -11.63
CA ASP A 68 38.25 21.98 -11.27
C ASP A 68 37.77 20.64 -10.73
N GLU A 69 36.71 20.68 -9.93
CA GLU A 69 36.16 19.53 -9.22
C GLU A 69 34.74 19.24 -9.69
N ILE A 70 34.47 17.96 -9.91
CA ILE A 70 33.16 17.41 -10.25
C ILE A 70 32.73 16.52 -9.09
N TYR A 71 31.51 16.73 -8.63
CA TYR A 71 30.91 16.02 -7.51
C TYR A 71 29.75 15.18 -8.01
N LEU A 72 29.75 13.91 -7.61
CA LEU A 72 28.61 13.02 -7.78
C LEU A 72 28.05 12.76 -6.38
N ARG A 73 26.82 13.17 -6.14
CA ARG A 73 26.15 12.97 -4.85
C ARG A 73 25.04 11.94 -5.02
N PHE A 74 25.04 10.95 -4.14
CA PHE A 74 24.01 9.93 -4.02
C PHE A 74 23.23 10.20 -2.75
N GLU A 75 21.91 10.23 -2.83
CA GLU A 75 21.07 10.46 -1.66
C GLU A 75 21.29 9.38 -0.60
N GLY A 76 21.36 9.80 0.67
CA GLY A 76 21.65 8.93 1.80
C GLY A 76 23.04 8.28 1.77
N ASP A 77 23.20 7.23 2.57
CA ASP A 77 24.44 6.44 2.67
C ASP A 77 24.51 5.30 1.64
N ALA A 78 23.86 5.48 0.48
CA ALA A 78 23.63 4.44 -0.52
C ALA A 78 24.91 3.82 -1.12
N TYR A 79 25.97 4.62 -1.29
CA TYR A 79 27.15 4.22 -2.05
C TYR A 79 28.10 3.33 -1.23
N VAL A 80 28.53 2.21 -1.84
CA VAL A 80 29.46 1.27 -1.20
C VAL A 80 30.83 1.25 -1.85
N SER A 81 30.93 1.06 -3.17
CA SER A 81 32.23 0.95 -3.85
C SER A 81 32.12 0.99 -5.39
N GLY A 82 33.26 0.91 -6.09
CA GLY A 82 33.30 0.77 -7.57
C GLY A 82 33.64 2.04 -8.35
N ALA A 83 33.93 3.15 -7.67
CA ALA A 83 34.35 4.38 -8.34
C ALA A 83 35.69 4.19 -9.08
N PRO A 84 35.80 4.53 -10.38
CA PRO A 84 37.07 4.46 -11.09
C PRO A 84 38.09 5.42 -10.48
N ASN A 85 39.33 4.96 -10.29
CA ASN A 85 40.41 5.83 -9.78
C ASN A 85 40.76 6.97 -10.75
N SER A 86 40.53 6.76 -12.04
CA SER A 86 40.64 7.78 -13.07
C SER A 86 39.66 7.50 -14.20
N VAL A 87 39.15 8.57 -14.82
CA VAL A 87 38.32 8.50 -16.02
C VAL A 87 39.01 9.29 -17.12
N ASP A 88 39.35 8.63 -18.22
CA ASP A 88 40.06 9.23 -19.34
C ASP A 88 39.18 9.18 -20.59
N ILE A 89 38.70 10.34 -21.03
CA ILE A 89 38.00 10.48 -22.30
C ILE A 89 39.02 10.98 -23.33
N ALA A 90 39.48 10.04 -24.16
CA ALA A 90 40.30 10.36 -25.32
C ALA A 90 39.43 10.97 -26.42
N PHE A 91 40.03 11.85 -27.22
CA PHE A 91 39.38 12.48 -28.37
C PHE A 91 38.77 11.41 -29.31
N GLY A 92 37.45 11.45 -29.52
CA GLY A 92 36.79 10.73 -30.60
C GLY A 92 36.92 11.54 -31.90
N GLU A 93 37.57 11.00 -32.94
CA GLU A 93 37.65 11.63 -34.26
C GLU A 93 36.24 11.81 -34.86
N GLN A 94 35.49 12.89 -34.54
CA GLN A 94 34.18 13.04 -35.17
C GLN A 94 33.50 14.40 -35.20
N PHE A 95 34.21 15.50 -35.47
CA PHE A 95 33.56 16.61 -36.18
C PHE A 95 34.51 17.20 -37.22
N CYS A 96 34.28 16.85 -38.49
CA CYS A 96 34.76 17.65 -39.61
C CYS A 96 33.95 18.94 -39.63
N GLU A 97 34.31 19.88 -38.77
CA GLU A 97 33.79 21.23 -38.80
C GLU A 97 34.37 21.92 -40.04
N ASN A 98 33.75 21.65 -41.20
CA ASN A 98 33.77 22.39 -42.47
C ASN A 98 33.17 21.55 -43.61
N ALA A 99 32.01 20.92 -43.41
CA ALA A 99 31.17 20.50 -44.52
C ALA A 99 30.39 21.71 -45.08
N ILE A 100 31.11 22.70 -45.60
CA ILE A 100 30.50 23.61 -46.58
C ILE A 100 30.14 22.75 -47.79
N SER A 101 28.88 22.78 -48.17
CA SER A 101 28.24 22.03 -49.26
C SER A 101 29.20 21.69 -50.42
N GLY A 102 29.61 20.42 -50.51
CA GLY A 102 30.22 19.85 -51.72
C GLY A 102 31.55 19.10 -51.62
N ILE A 103 32.18 18.93 -50.45
CA ILE A 103 33.42 18.13 -50.32
C ILE A 103 33.20 16.93 -49.39
N THR A 104 33.31 15.73 -49.95
CA THR A 104 33.38 14.46 -49.22
C THR A 104 34.81 14.23 -48.70
N CYS A 105 34.96 13.87 -47.43
CA CYS A 105 36.24 13.49 -46.84
C CYS A 105 36.75 12.18 -47.48
N PRO A 106 37.98 12.13 -48.03
CA PRO A 106 38.55 10.89 -48.51
C PRO A 106 39.14 10.12 -47.34
N ALA A 107 38.70 8.87 -47.15
CA ALA A 107 39.32 7.94 -46.22
C ALA A 107 40.77 7.67 -46.66
N GLY A 108 41.74 8.12 -45.84
CA GLY A 108 43.12 7.62 -45.88
C GLY A 108 44.22 8.51 -46.46
N SER A 109 44.25 9.83 -46.22
CA SER A 109 45.48 10.61 -46.48
C SER A 109 46.16 11.13 -45.22
N THR A 110 47.41 10.70 -45.02
CA THR A 110 48.35 11.26 -44.06
C THR A 110 48.65 12.73 -44.40
N ALA A 111 48.34 13.61 -43.44
CA ALA A 111 48.63 15.06 -43.34
C ALA A 111 47.82 16.01 -44.25
N PRO A 112 46.99 16.91 -43.66
CA PRO A 112 46.46 18.09 -44.36
C PRO A 112 47.48 19.26 -44.34
N PRO A 113 47.38 20.21 -45.29
CA PRO A 113 48.24 21.38 -45.32
C PRO A 113 47.82 22.40 -44.26
N ALA A 114 48.81 22.93 -43.55
CA ALA A 114 48.65 24.05 -42.63
C ALA A 114 48.25 25.33 -43.38
N SER A 115 46.99 25.72 -43.28
CA SER A 115 46.58 27.12 -43.52
C SER A 115 45.44 27.51 -42.57
N ALA A 116 45.84 28.07 -41.43
CA ALA A 116 45.20 29.11 -40.63
C ALA A 116 43.67 29.30 -40.80
N SER A 117 42.90 28.61 -39.95
CA SER A 117 41.96 29.33 -39.09
C SER A 117 42.74 29.83 -37.87
N THR A 118 42.51 31.07 -37.47
CA THR A 118 43.15 31.70 -36.28
C THR A 118 42.16 31.87 -35.13
N SER A 119 41.02 31.18 -35.15
CA SER A 119 40.32 30.86 -33.90
C SER A 119 40.91 29.54 -33.39
N GLN A 120 41.88 29.66 -32.51
CA GLN A 120 42.62 28.55 -31.91
C GLN A 120 41.83 27.90 -30.76
N ASP A 121 40.52 28.18 -30.66
CA ASP A 121 39.76 28.08 -29.42
C ASP A 121 38.59 27.09 -29.43
N ASP A 122 38.20 26.49 -30.55
CA ASP A 122 37.13 25.48 -30.60
C ASP A 122 37.64 24.33 -31.51
N VAL A 123 37.53 23.03 -31.20
CA VAL A 123 36.35 22.28 -30.76
C VAL A 123 36.80 20.94 -30.11
N ASN A 124 36.13 20.53 -29.01
CA ASN A 124 36.11 19.19 -28.37
C ASN A 124 37.45 18.59 -27.90
N LYS A 125 38.09 19.18 -26.88
CA LYS A 125 39.23 18.53 -26.20
C LYS A 125 38.74 17.31 -25.41
N GLY A 126 39.59 16.32 -25.16
CA GLY A 126 39.35 15.25 -24.20
C GLY A 126 39.65 15.71 -22.77
N ILE A 127 39.25 14.90 -21.79
CA ILE A 127 39.42 15.22 -20.37
C ILE A 127 39.91 13.98 -19.60
N SER A 128 40.77 14.21 -18.62
CA SER A 128 41.18 13.22 -17.63
C SER A 128 40.73 13.67 -16.24
N LEU A 129 40.05 12.79 -15.52
CA LEU A 129 39.57 13.01 -14.16
C LEU A 129 40.29 12.05 -13.20
N ASP A 130 40.80 12.56 -12.08
CA ASP A 130 41.34 11.77 -10.98
C ASP A 130 40.34 11.70 -9.83
N TYR A 131 40.08 10.51 -9.30
CA TYR A 131 39.32 10.36 -8.06
C TYR A 131 40.11 10.92 -6.88
N LYS A 132 39.53 11.93 -6.22
CA LYS A 132 40.15 12.63 -5.09
C LYS A 132 39.74 12.02 -3.75
N GLY A 133 38.51 11.53 -3.64
CA GLY A 133 38.00 10.88 -2.44
C GLY A 133 36.48 10.88 -2.35
N MET A 134 36.00 10.40 -1.21
CA MET A 134 34.59 10.33 -0.84
C MET A 134 34.39 11.04 0.50
N MET A 135 33.22 11.64 0.66
CA MET A 135 32.77 12.18 1.93
C MET A 135 31.26 12.10 2.06
N ASN A 136 30.76 12.29 3.28
CA ASN A 136 29.33 12.48 3.49
C ASN A 136 29.06 13.98 3.62
N ASP A 137 28.00 14.43 2.98
CA ASP A 137 27.51 15.79 3.19
C ASP A 137 26.81 15.90 4.57
N PRO A 138 26.37 17.10 4.97
CA PRO A 138 25.71 17.26 6.26
C PRO A 138 24.28 16.70 6.35
N ASN A 139 23.66 16.33 5.23
CA ASN A 139 22.39 15.60 5.19
C ASN A 139 22.62 14.08 5.34
N GLY A 140 23.85 13.62 5.18
CA GLY A 140 24.24 12.21 5.22
C GLY A 140 24.43 11.59 3.84
N ASP A 141 24.26 12.38 2.77
CA ASP A 141 24.40 11.95 1.39
C ASP A 141 25.85 11.64 1.06
N THR A 142 26.08 10.60 0.26
CA THR A 142 27.44 10.21 -0.12
C THR A 142 27.90 11.00 -1.34
N VAL A 143 29.03 11.70 -1.22
CA VAL A 143 29.59 12.52 -2.29
C VAL A 143 30.94 11.98 -2.74
N LEU A 144 31.06 11.68 -4.04
CA LEU A 144 32.32 11.36 -4.71
C LEU A 144 32.90 12.61 -5.35
N ILE A 145 34.21 12.79 -5.21
CA ILE A 145 34.93 13.96 -5.70
C ILE A 145 35.93 13.53 -6.77
N TYR A 146 35.77 14.08 -7.96
CA TYR A 146 36.72 13.95 -9.07
C TYR A 146 37.36 15.30 -9.36
N ARG A 147 38.64 15.29 -9.70
CA ARG A 147 39.39 16.47 -10.09
C ARG A 147 39.83 16.36 -11.54
N VAL A 148 39.61 17.39 -12.33
CA VAL A 148 40.18 17.51 -13.67
C VAL A 148 41.70 17.54 -13.58
N SER A 149 42.36 16.46 -14.00
CA SER A 149 43.81 16.32 -13.90
C SER A 149 44.53 16.75 -15.17
N GLN A 150 43.87 16.61 -16.33
CA GLN A 150 44.41 17.00 -17.62
C GLN A 150 43.30 17.33 -18.63
N ILE A 151 43.55 18.33 -19.48
CA ILE A 151 42.79 18.57 -20.72
C ILE A 151 43.64 18.06 -21.88
N ASN A 152 43.07 17.17 -22.70
CA ASN A 152 43.74 16.43 -23.76
C ASN A 152 43.35 17.02 -25.12
N GLY A 153 44.29 17.51 -25.96
CA GLY A 153 43.91 17.91 -27.33
C GLY A 153 44.73 19.01 -27.99
N ASP A 154 45.52 19.79 -27.24
CA ASP A 154 46.53 20.67 -27.83
C ASP A 154 47.94 20.11 -27.60
N ASN A 155 48.78 20.23 -28.63
CA ASN A 155 50.21 19.97 -28.57
C ASN A 155 50.96 21.03 -27.73
N ASN A 156 50.28 22.12 -27.35
CA ASN A 156 50.77 23.11 -26.41
C ASN A 156 50.25 22.79 -25.00
N ALA A 157 51.09 22.17 -24.18
CA ALA A 157 50.83 21.88 -22.77
C ALA A 157 50.78 23.16 -21.89
N GLN A 158 49.95 24.14 -22.24
CA GLN A 158 49.72 25.33 -21.42
C GLN A 158 48.63 25.06 -20.38
N THR A 159 48.79 25.66 -19.20
CA THR A 159 47.97 25.42 -17.99
C THR A 159 46.62 26.14 -18.00
N ASN A 160 46.24 26.78 -19.10
CA ASN A 160 45.01 27.56 -19.25
C ASN A 160 44.06 26.92 -20.27
N ASP A 161 44.24 25.63 -20.53
CA ASP A 161 43.38 24.90 -21.43
C ASP A 161 42.06 24.50 -20.74
N THR A 162 40.98 24.50 -21.50
CA THR A 162 39.61 24.25 -21.04
C THR A 162 38.85 23.33 -21.99
N THR A 163 37.76 22.73 -21.50
CA THR A 163 36.91 21.87 -22.32
C THR A 163 35.44 21.86 -21.89
N TYR A 164 34.53 21.59 -22.81
CA TYR A 164 33.08 21.52 -22.60
C TYR A 164 32.42 20.61 -23.65
N GLY A 165 31.17 20.20 -23.41
CA GLY A 165 30.36 19.35 -24.28
C GLY A 165 30.82 17.89 -24.37
N ILE A 166 31.47 17.35 -23.32
CA ILE A 166 31.99 15.98 -23.31
C ILE A 166 31.11 15.06 -22.48
N ASP A 167 30.80 13.88 -23.00
CA ASP A 167 30.23 12.78 -22.23
C ASP A 167 31.33 12.01 -21.48
N VAL A 168 31.23 11.99 -20.16
CA VAL A 168 32.13 11.29 -19.26
C VAL A 168 31.43 10.05 -18.70
N GLU A 169 31.94 8.87 -19.04
CA GLU A 169 31.44 7.60 -18.50
C GLU A 169 32.19 7.23 -17.21
N PHE A 170 31.49 7.29 -16.08
CA PHE A 170 32.02 6.89 -14.77
C PHE A 170 31.93 5.38 -14.52
N GLY A 171 31.32 4.65 -15.45
CA GLY A 171 31.07 3.22 -15.32
C GLY A 171 29.98 2.94 -14.29
N ARG A 172 30.07 1.77 -13.66
CA ARG A 172 29.05 1.24 -12.74
C ARG A 172 29.50 1.38 -11.29
N PHE A 173 28.54 1.61 -10.40
CA PHE A 173 28.78 1.71 -8.97
C PHE A 173 28.07 0.57 -8.24
N SER A 174 28.69 0.10 -7.14
CA SER A 174 28.15 -0.94 -6.27
C SER A 174 27.49 -0.31 -5.06
N PHE A 175 26.28 -0.77 -4.76
CA PHE A 175 25.41 -0.29 -3.69
C PHE A 175 25.04 -1.45 -2.77
N ASP A 176 24.80 -1.16 -1.49
CA ASP A 176 24.35 -2.13 -0.49
C ASP A 176 22.86 -2.39 -0.73
N ALA A 177 22.49 -3.62 -1.07
CA ALA A 177 21.11 -3.92 -1.46
C ALA A 177 20.09 -3.61 -0.34
N PRO A 178 20.36 -3.92 0.95
CA PRO A 178 19.51 -3.49 2.06
C PRO A 178 19.30 -1.97 2.13
N THR A 179 20.34 -1.19 1.86
CA THR A 179 20.25 0.28 1.86
C THR A 179 19.37 0.78 0.71
N VAL A 180 19.50 0.20 -0.50
CA VAL A 180 18.65 0.52 -1.65
C VAL A 180 17.17 0.22 -1.39
N ILE A 181 16.86 -0.92 -0.74
CA ILE A 181 15.48 -1.27 -0.35
C ILE A 181 14.90 -0.23 0.61
N VAL A 182 15.66 0.14 1.66
CA VAL A 182 15.18 1.10 2.67
C VAL A 182 14.94 2.50 2.09
N GLN A 183 15.70 2.86 1.05
CA GLN A 183 15.60 4.15 0.37
C GLN A 183 14.61 4.14 -0.81
N ASP A 184 14.00 2.99 -1.14
CA ASP A 184 13.12 2.81 -2.29
C ASP A 184 13.79 3.21 -3.62
N GLY A 185 15.06 2.82 -3.75
CA GLY A 185 15.91 3.17 -4.88
C GLY A 185 17.13 4.01 -4.49
N VAL A 186 17.84 4.52 -5.50
CA VAL A 186 18.94 5.48 -5.31
C VAL A 186 18.82 6.57 -6.36
N ILE A 187 18.75 7.79 -5.89
CA ILE A 187 18.80 8.98 -6.74
C ILE A 187 20.20 9.57 -6.64
N PHE A 188 20.70 10.08 -7.77
CA PHE A 188 21.96 10.80 -7.79
C PHE A 188 21.84 12.13 -8.50
N ASP A 189 22.69 13.08 -8.12
CA ASP A 189 22.88 14.32 -8.82
C ASP A 189 24.37 14.67 -8.94
N THR A 190 24.64 15.71 -9.72
CA THR A 190 26.00 16.18 -9.94
C THR A 190 26.05 17.69 -9.84
N PHE A 191 27.19 18.18 -9.38
CA PHE A 191 27.52 19.60 -9.38
C PHE A 191 29.03 19.76 -9.53
N SER A 192 29.48 20.92 -9.97
CA SER A 192 30.89 21.21 -10.22
C SER A 192 31.33 22.45 -9.45
N ARG A 193 32.64 22.57 -9.18
CA ARG A 193 33.22 23.75 -8.53
C ARG A 193 34.61 24.05 -9.05
N LEU A 194 34.94 25.33 -9.03
CA LEU A 194 36.28 25.81 -9.37
C LEU A 194 37.31 25.43 -8.28
N ASN A 195 38.55 25.18 -8.68
CA ASN A 195 39.67 24.91 -7.75
C ASN A 195 39.84 25.97 -6.65
N SER A 196 39.46 27.22 -6.93
CA SER A 196 39.59 28.33 -5.96
C SER A 196 38.53 28.31 -4.86
N GLU A 197 37.51 27.47 -4.98
CA GLU A 197 36.43 27.37 -4.02
C GLU A 197 36.65 26.25 -3.00
N LEU A 198 36.46 26.57 -1.72
CA LEU A 198 36.56 25.56 -0.65
C LEU A 198 35.23 24.82 -0.51
N TRP A 199 35.31 23.51 -0.22
CA TRP A 199 34.15 22.68 0.15
C TRP A 199 33.27 23.36 1.21
N PRO A 200 31.93 23.33 1.10
CA PRO A 200 31.06 24.00 2.06
C PRO A 200 31.23 23.35 3.43
N THR A 201 31.59 24.13 4.45
CA THR A 201 31.67 23.63 5.84
C THR A 201 30.31 23.72 6.58
N VAL A 202 29.24 24.08 5.87
CA VAL A 202 27.88 24.23 6.40
C VAL A 202 26.95 23.28 5.65
N ALA A 203 25.87 22.84 6.32
CA ALA A 203 24.84 21.99 5.72
C ALA A 203 24.36 22.55 4.38
N LEU A 204 24.16 21.67 3.38
CA LEU A 204 23.79 22.03 2.01
C LEU A 204 22.34 22.60 1.91
N GLY A 205 21.79 23.13 2.99
CA GLY A 205 20.48 23.76 3.07
C GLY A 205 20.53 25.26 2.79
N ASP A 206 19.81 25.67 1.75
CA ASP A 206 19.27 27.00 1.46
C ASP A 206 20.18 28.14 0.96
N ASN A 207 21.50 28.02 0.91
CA ASN A 207 22.37 29.06 0.31
C ASN A 207 23.71 28.53 -0.23
N MET A 208 23.70 27.39 -0.90
CA MET A 208 24.73 27.17 -1.91
C MET A 208 24.45 28.13 -3.06
N PHE A 209 25.49 28.78 -3.57
CA PHE A 209 25.37 29.69 -4.70
C PHE A 209 24.51 29.03 -5.79
N ASP A 210 23.44 29.71 -6.17
CA ASP A 210 22.34 29.30 -7.07
C ASP A 210 22.81 29.12 -8.53
N HIS A 211 23.96 28.48 -8.70
CA HIS A 211 24.38 27.82 -9.90
C HIS A 211 24.22 26.31 -9.59
N ASP A 212 23.61 25.56 -10.50
CA ASP A 212 24.02 24.16 -10.68
C ASP A 212 23.47 23.12 -9.69
N VAL A 213 22.15 23.10 -9.52
CA VAL A 213 21.42 21.86 -9.18
C VAL A 213 20.58 21.52 -10.39
N VAL A 214 20.61 20.27 -10.86
CA VAL A 214 19.66 19.77 -11.88
C VAL A 214 18.27 20.17 -11.40
N SER A 215 17.64 21.11 -12.11
CA SER A 215 16.42 21.75 -11.64
C SER A 215 15.30 20.71 -11.59
N LEU A 216 14.76 20.50 -10.39
CA LEU A 216 13.64 19.64 -10.06
C LEU A 216 12.51 19.61 -11.12
N PRO A 217 11.79 18.48 -11.24
CA PRO A 217 11.85 17.32 -10.34
C PRO A 217 12.98 16.38 -10.73
N MET A 218 13.54 15.70 -9.72
CA MET A 218 14.28 14.45 -9.93
C MET A 218 13.30 13.50 -10.62
N ILE A 219 13.35 13.48 -11.96
CA ILE A 219 12.57 12.60 -12.81
C ILE A 219 13.30 11.25 -12.93
N ALA A 220 12.64 10.26 -13.54
CA ALA A 220 13.18 8.92 -13.85
C ALA A 220 14.63 8.93 -14.42
N GLU A 221 15.05 10.03 -15.05
CA GLU A 221 16.39 10.22 -15.63
C GLU A 221 17.53 10.39 -14.59
N THR A 222 17.26 10.45 -13.29
CA THR A 222 18.32 10.49 -12.23
C THR A 222 18.23 9.33 -11.24
N GLN A 223 17.27 8.43 -11.45
CA GLN A 223 17.06 7.27 -10.61
C GLN A 223 17.92 6.11 -11.15
N LEU A 224 18.87 5.64 -10.32
CA LEU A 224 19.73 4.50 -10.65
C LEU A 224 19.00 3.18 -10.46
N PHE A 225 18.16 3.11 -9.43
CA PHE A 225 17.34 1.94 -9.11
C PHE A 225 15.90 2.36 -8.91
N GLU A 226 15.00 1.71 -9.64
CA GLU A 226 13.56 1.77 -9.43
C GLU A 226 13.14 0.45 -8.77
N MET A 227 12.53 0.57 -7.59
CA MET A 227 12.16 -0.52 -6.71
C MET A 227 10.65 -0.65 -6.66
N GLU A 228 10.13 -1.87 -6.82
CA GLU A 228 8.72 -2.18 -6.56
C GLU A 228 8.61 -3.56 -5.88
N ASP A 229 7.44 -3.84 -5.32
CA ASP A 229 7.12 -5.19 -4.85
C ASP A 229 6.86 -6.11 -6.04
N GLN A 230 7.37 -7.35 -5.99
CA GLN A 230 7.09 -8.34 -7.03
C GLN A 230 5.64 -8.78 -7.02
N PHE A 231 5.07 -8.89 -5.82
CA PHE A 231 3.78 -9.51 -5.59
C PHE A 231 2.86 -8.51 -4.92
N GLU A 232 1.70 -8.31 -5.53
CA GLU A 232 0.61 -7.52 -4.95
C GLU A 232 -0.62 -8.40 -4.82
N ILE A 233 -1.43 -8.17 -3.78
CA ILE A 233 -2.73 -8.82 -3.64
C ILE A 233 -3.84 -7.84 -4.03
N GLU A 234 -4.63 -8.22 -5.02
CA GLU A 234 -5.77 -7.45 -5.51
C GLU A 234 -7.07 -8.20 -5.18
N VAL A 235 -8.01 -7.47 -4.58
CA VAL A 235 -9.39 -7.94 -4.40
C VAL A 235 -10.21 -7.39 -5.57
N ILE A 236 -10.47 -8.24 -6.55
CA ILE A 236 -11.16 -7.86 -7.80
C ILE A 236 -12.64 -7.59 -7.52
N GLU A 237 -13.25 -8.43 -6.70
CA GLU A 237 -14.65 -8.30 -6.29
C GLU A 237 -14.73 -8.49 -4.77
N PRO A 238 -14.85 -7.38 -4.00
CA PRO A 238 -15.03 -7.49 -2.56
C PRO A 238 -16.45 -7.96 -2.24
N PHE A 239 -16.56 -8.87 -1.29
CA PHE A 239 -17.85 -9.40 -0.86
C PHE A 239 -18.68 -8.32 -0.15
N ASN A 240 -19.96 -8.22 -0.49
CA ASN A 240 -20.85 -7.32 0.24
C ASN A 240 -22.24 -7.92 0.41
N GLY A 241 -22.39 -8.75 1.44
CA GLY A 241 -23.63 -9.44 1.72
C GLY A 241 -24.41 -8.90 2.90
N THR A 242 -25.70 -9.20 2.91
CA THR A 242 -26.54 -9.03 4.09
C THR A 242 -27.19 -10.35 4.43
N LEU A 243 -26.87 -10.90 5.59
CA LEU A 243 -27.47 -12.11 6.11
C LEU A 243 -28.96 -11.91 6.36
N ASN A 244 -29.77 -12.83 5.85
CA ASN A 244 -31.21 -12.80 5.97
C ASN A 244 -31.67 -13.37 7.32
N VAL A 245 -32.02 -12.50 8.28
CA VAL A 245 -32.60 -12.89 9.57
C VAL A 245 -33.90 -13.69 9.40
N TRP A 246 -34.66 -13.45 8.31
CA TRP A 246 -35.90 -14.16 8.03
C TRP A 246 -35.68 -15.65 7.73
N ASP A 247 -34.50 -15.99 7.27
CA ASP A 247 -34.10 -17.37 7.00
C ASP A 247 -33.08 -17.86 8.03
N TYR A 248 -33.16 -17.38 9.27
CA TYR A 248 -32.27 -17.78 10.36
C TYR A 248 -30.78 -17.56 10.04
N ARG A 249 -30.48 -16.53 9.24
CA ARG A 249 -29.12 -16.22 8.72
C ARG A 249 -28.51 -17.39 7.94
N ARG A 250 -29.34 -18.22 7.31
CA ARG A 250 -28.89 -19.34 6.45
C ARG A 250 -28.69 -18.93 5.00
N THR A 251 -29.09 -17.71 4.63
CA THR A 251 -28.96 -17.19 3.27
C THR A 251 -28.60 -15.71 3.30
N PHE A 252 -27.90 -15.24 2.28
CA PHE A 252 -27.76 -13.81 2.02
C PHE A 252 -28.99 -13.29 1.27
N THR A 253 -29.39 -12.06 1.56
CA THR A 253 -30.43 -11.36 0.80
C THR A 253 -29.86 -10.94 -0.55
N ASP A 254 -30.55 -11.30 -1.63
CA ASP A 254 -30.26 -10.75 -2.96
C ASP A 254 -30.51 -9.23 -2.95
N PRO A 255 -29.49 -8.39 -3.21
CA PRO A 255 -29.63 -6.93 -3.18
C PRO A 255 -30.55 -6.39 -4.29
N SER A 256 -30.80 -7.17 -5.34
CA SER A 256 -31.73 -6.81 -6.41
C SER A 256 -33.20 -7.11 -6.07
N CYS A 257 -33.45 -7.75 -4.92
CA CYS A 257 -34.74 -8.26 -4.55
C CYS A 257 -35.53 -7.32 -3.62
N ASN A 258 -36.80 -7.07 -3.98
CA ASN A 258 -37.72 -6.26 -3.17
C ASN A 258 -38.38 -7.02 -2.00
N ASP A 259 -38.40 -8.37 -2.01
CA ASP A 259 -38.95 -9.20 -0.91
C ASP A 259 -37.98 -10.33 -0.51
N PRO A 260 -37.20 -10.15 0.56
CA PRO A 260 -36.16 -11.09 0.99
C PRO A 260 -36.68 -12.47 1.42
N ARG A 261 -38.01 -12.70 1.47
CA ARG A 261 -38.59 -14.01 1.82
C ARG A 261 -38.78 -14.94 0.62
N THR A 262 -38.84 -14.38 -0.59
CA THR A 262 -39.20 -15.13 -1.80
C THR A 262 -38.06 -15.32 -2.79
N CYS A 263 -36.90 -14.74 -2.49
CA CYS A 263 -35.79 -14.69 -3.42
C CYS A 263 -34.84 -15.89 -3.28
N ALA A 264 -34.15 -16.16 -4.39
CA ALA A 264 -33.14 -17.19 -4.45
C ALA A 264 -31.98 -16.85 -3.51
N THR A 265 -31.24 -17.88 -3.11
CA THR A 265 -29.99 -17.75 -2.36
C THR A 265 -29.01 -16.92 -3.16
N TRP A 266 -28.59 -15.78 -2.62
CA TRP A 266 -27.46 -15.05 -3.17
C TRP A 266 -26.18 -15.74 -2.70
N THR A 267 -25.51 -16.42 -3.62
CA THR A 267 -24.11 -16.79 -3.48
C THR A 267 -23.32 -15.63 -4.06
N ASP A 268 -22.42 -15.07 -3.25
CA ASP A 268 -21.53 -14.01 -3.68
C ASP A 268 -20.10 -14.55 -3.59
N ASP A 269 -19.34 -14.26 -4.64
CA ASP A 269 -18.04 -14.83 -4.92
C ASP A 269 -17.00 -13.80 -4.52
N VAL A 270 -16.03 -14.18 -3.68
CA VAL A 270 -14.88 -13.32 -3.40
C VAL A 270 -13.79 -13.70 -4.36
N ILE A 271 -13.42 -12.76 -5.21
CA ILE A 271 -12.42 -12.97 -6.25
C ILE A 271 -11.13 -12.26 -5.87
N ILE A 272 -10.10 -13.04 -5.52
CA ILE A 272 -8.78 -12.54 -5.08
C ILE A 272 -7.71 -13.03 -6.04
N GLU A 273 -6.84 -12.13 -6.48
CA GLU A 273 -5.70 -12.43 -7.33
C GLU A 273 -4.41 -11.90 -6.69
N ILE A 274 -3.33 -12.69 -6.74
CA ILE A 274 -1.99 -12.17 -6.51
C ILE A 274 -1.37 -11.90 -7.87
N THR A 275 -1.18 -10.63 -8.18
CA THR A 275 -0.52 -10.23 -9.41
C THR A 275 0.98 -10.31 -9.20
N ASN A 276 1.65 -10.89 -10.18
CA ASN A 276 3.10 -10.84 -10.29
C ASN A 276 3.43 -9.66 -11.21
N ALA A 277 4.05 -8.62 -10.66
CA ALA A 277 4.39 -7.41 -11.39
C ALA A 277 5.18 -7.77 -12.67
N GLY A 278 4.74 -7.22 -13.81
CA GLY A 278 5.21 -7.56 -15.15
C GLY A 278 6.72 -7.33 -15.36
N THR A 279 7.24 -7.68 -16.53
CA THR A 279 8.68 -7.76 -16.88
C THR A 279 9.61 -6.70 -16.24
N TRP A 280 10.33 -7.09 -15.18
CA TRP A 280 11.44 -6.34 -14.57
C TRP A 280 12.80 -6.79 -15.10
N ASP A 281 13.84 -5.94 -14.98
CA ASP A 281 15.22 -6.32 -15.27
C ASP A 281 15.70 -7.40 -14.28
N PHE A 282 15.37 -7.21 -13.00
CA PHE A 282 15.64 -8.16 -11.93
C PHE A 282 14.35 -8.54 -11.17
N TYR A 283 13.97 -9.82 -11.26
CA TYR A 283 12.78 -10.36 -10.58
C TYR A 283 13.03 -11.75 -9.99
N VAL A 284 12.11 -12.17 -9.11
CA VAL A 284 12.01 -13.55 -8.63
C VAL A 284 10.81 -14.24 -9.25
N ASP A 285 10.90 -15.55 -9.45
CA ASP A 285 9.81 -16.35 -9.99
C ASP A 285 9.18 -17.18 -8.86
N VAL A 286 7.95 -17.63 -9.06
CA VAL A 286 7.20 -18.40 -8.07
C VAL A 286 7.72 -19.83 -8.06
N ASP A 287 8.05 -20.39 -6.89
CA ASP A 287 8.80 -21.66 -6.81
C ASP A 287 8.00 -22.87 -7.35
N PRO A 288 8.31 -23.37 -8.57
CA PRO A 288 7.59 -24.50 -9.16
C PRO A 288 7.90 -25.82 -8.47
N GLY A 289 8.95 -25.86 -7.63
CA GLY A 289 9.34 -27.01 -6.83
C GLY A 289 8.52 -27.19 -5.56
N THR A 290 7.72 -26.18 -5.17
CA THR A 290 6.79 -26.28 -4.04
C THR A 290 5.41 -26.70 -4.52
N THR A 291 4.74 -27.55 -3.76
CA THR A 291 3.31 -27.86 -4.00
C THR A 291 2.38 -26.73 -3.57
N ASN A 292 2.94 -25.72 -2.90
CA ASN A 292 2.27 -24.69 -2.14
C ASN A 292 2.93 -23.35 -2.49
N GLN A 293 2.65 -22.86 -3.69
CA GLN A 293 3.30 -21.66 -4.22
C GLN A 293 2.74 -20.38 -3.59
N VAL A 294 1.44 -20.39 -3.28
CA VAL A 294 0.74 -19.30 -2.62
C VAL A 294 -0.13 -19.85 -1.52
N GLN A 295 -0.10 -19.19 -0.37
CA GLN A 295 -0.99 -19.46 0.74
C GLN A 295 -1.79 -18.19 1.04
N TYR A 296 -3.10 -18.27 0.91
CA TYR A 296 -4.00 -17.20 1.32
C TYR A 296 -4.48 -17.44 2.75
N ARG A 297 -4.61 -16.36 3.50
CA ARG A 297 -5.23 -16.33 4.81
C ARG A 297 -6.31 -15.26 4.79
N VAL A 298 -7.56 -15.69 4.92
CA VAL A 298 -8.70 -14.80 5.13
C VAL A 298 -8.86 -14.62 6.63
N THR A 299 -8.88 -13.38 7.12
CA THR A 299 -8.93 -13.05 8.55
C THR A 299 -10.14 -12.20 8.89
N SER A 300 -10.70 -12.43 10.06
CA SER A 300 -11.85 -11.72 10.61
C SER A 300 -11.92 -11.87 12.14
N THR A 301 -12.85 -11.18 12.80
CA THR A 301 -13.19 -11.40 14.21
C THR A 301 -14.45 -12.27 14.30
N ASN A 302 -14.26 -13.57 14.56
CA ASN A 302 -15.30 -14.56 14.84
C ASN A 302 -16.37 -14.77 13.74
N MET A 303 -16.10 -14.36 12.49
CA MET A 303 -17.03 -14.55 11.37
C MET A 303 -17.12 -16.00 10.89
N PHE A 304 -16.12 -16.84 11.16
CA PHE A 304 -16.06 -18.23 10.70
C PHE A 304 -16.38 -19.24 11.81
N GLY A 305 -16.68 -18.78 13.02
CA GLY A 305 -16.93 -19.65 14.18
C GLY A 305 -18.18 -20.53 14.08
N TRP A 306 -19.03 -20.31 13.07
CA TRP A 306 -20.19 -21.14 12.77
C TRP A 306 -19.86 -22.37 11.93
N ILE A 307 -18.66 -22.45 11.35
CA ILE A 307 -18.21 -23.61 10.56
C ILE A 307 -17.86 -24.73 11.54
N GLU A 308 -18.67 -25.78 11.56
CA GLU A 308 -18.45 -26.95 12.42
C GLU A 308 -17.70 -28.08 11.69
N SER A 309 -17.76 -28.10 10.36
CA SER A 309 -17.11 -29.11 9.54
C SER A 309 -15.58 -28.96 9.63
N ALA A 310 -14.87 -30.08 9.85
CA ALA A 310 -13.40 -30.05 9.86
C ALA A 310 -12.80 -29.55 8.52
N ASP A 311 -13.55 -29.78 7.44
CA ASP A 311 -13.28 -29.27 6.10
C ASP A 311 -14.57 -28.68 5.50
N PRO A 312 -14.70 -27.34 5.41
CA PRO A 312 -15.88 -26.66 4.88
C PRO A 312 -16.10 -26.87 3.39
N THR A 313 -15.09 -27.35 2.66
CA THR A 313 -15.21 -27.64 1.23
C THR A 313 -15.91 -28.98 0.97
N THR A 314 -15.76 -29.94 1.89
CA THR A 314 -16.44 -31.23 1.81
C THR A 314 -17.90 -31.13 2.27
N GLY A 315 -18.18 -30.28 3.27
CA GLY A 315 -19.56 -30.01 3.71
C GLY A 315 -20.33 -29.06 2.79
N GLY A 316 -19.62 -28.36 1.89
CA GLY A 316 -20.23 -27.39 0.99
C GLY A 316 -20.58 -26.07 1.67
N GLU A 317 -20.01 -25.78 2.85
CA GLU A 317 -20.13 -24.47 3.48
C GLU A 317 -19.28 -23.40 2.79
N VAL A 318 -18.17 -23.83 2.18
CA VAL A 318 -17.30 -22.97 1.37
C VAL A 318 -16.96 -23.70 0.09
N THR A 319 -17.24 -23.10 -1.05
CA THR A 319 -16.76 -23.57 -2.35
C THR A 319 -15.50 -22.79 -2.69
N ILE A 320 -14.46 -23.49 -3.16
CA ILE A 320 -13.24 -22.84 -3.66
C ILE A 320 -12.99 -23.27 -5.10
N ASN A 321 -12.31 -22.42 -5.87
CA ASN A 321 -11.77 -22.81 -7.18
C ASN A 321 -10.99 -24.14 -7.07
N SER A 322 -11.26 -25.06 -8.01
CA SER A 322 -10.62 -26.38 -8.12
C SER A 322 -9.09 -26.40 -8.13
N ALA A 323 -8.42 -25.28 -8.39
CA ALA A 323 -6.98 -25.20 -8.35
C ALA A 323 -6.43 -25.02 -6.92
N CYS A 324 -7.15 -24.31 -6.05
CA CYS A 324 -6.75 -24.10 -4.67
C CYS A 324 -7.25 -25.24 -3.75
N SER A 325 -6.61 -25.37 -2.60
CA SER A 325 -6.91 -26.39 -1.59
C SER A 325 -7.09 -25.75 -0.22
N TYR A 326 -8.13 -26.16 0.49
CA TYR A 326 -8.35 -25.75 1.88
C TYR A 326 -7.32 -26.42 2.81
N ILE A 327 -6.87 -25.67 3.83
CA ILE A 327 -5.91 -26.15 4.83
C ILE A 327 -6.58 -26.30 6.19
N THR A 328 -7.06 -25.18 6.75
CA THR A 328 -7.61 -25.11 8.11
C THR A 328 -8.44 -23.84 8.27
N HIS A 329 -9.29 -23.80 9.30
CA HIS A 329 -9.94 -22.59 9.76
C HIS A 329 -10.01 -22.57 11.29
N THR A 330 -10.19 -21.38 11.83
CA THR A 330 -10.65 -21.13 13.20
C THR A 330 -11.87 -20.22 13.13
N ALA A 331 -12.34 -19.69 14.27
CA ALA A 331 -13.37 -18.68 14.27
C ALA A 331 -12.95 -17.37 13.57
N ASP A 332 -11.65 -17.07 13.57
CA ASP A 332 -11.09 -15.79 13.14
C ASP A 332 -10.34 -15.87 11.81
N GLU A 333 -10.08 -17.06 11.27
CA GLU A 333 -9.28 -17.20 10.06
C GLU A 333 -9.59 -18.45 9.25
N MET A 334 -9.36 -18.36 7.93
CA MET A 334 -9.37 -19.48 7.00
C MET A 334 -8.08 -19.48 6.18
N TRP A 335 -7.51 -20.66 5.95
CA TRP A 335 -6.27 -20.83 5.21
C TRP A 335 -6.49 -21.67 3.96
N PHE A 336 -5.97 -21.16 2.84
CA PHE A 336 -6.03 -21.81 1.53
C PHE A 336 -4.64 -21.87 0.91
N ASN A 337 -4.41 -22.87 0.08
CA ASN A 337 -3.16 -23.09 -0.61
C ASN A 337 -3.41 -23.27 -2.11
N CYS A 338 -2.78 -22.43 -2.91
CA CYS A 338 -2.92 -22.39 -4.36
C CYS A 338 -1.58 -22.77 -5.04
N PRO A 339 -1.65 -23.46 -6.19
CA PRO A 339 -0.49 -24.03 -6.86
C PRO A 339 0.28 -23.03 -7.73
N ASP A 340 -0.22 -21.79 -7.92
CA ASP A 340 0.40 -20.73 -8.74
C ASP A 340 -0.11 -19.35 -8.28
N THR A 341 0.69 -18.29 -8.42
CA THR A 341 0.26 -16.90 -8.20
C THR A 341 -0.78 -16.44 -9.21
N SER A 342 -0.75 -16.94 -10.45
CA SER A 342 -1.80 -16.62 -11.42
C SER A 342 -3.11 -17.37 -11.14
N THR A 343 -3.14 -18.21 -10.11
CA THR A 343 -4.38 -18.88 -9.70
C THR A 343 -5.16 -17.94 -8.80
N GLN A 344 -6.20 -17.35 -9.39
CA GLN A 344 -7.23 -16.62 -8.67
C GLN A 344 -7.88 -17.52 -7.60
N LEU A 345 -7.84 -17.05 -6.36
CA LEU A 345 -8.66 -17.61 -5.29
C LEU A 345 -10.06 -17.05 -5.45
N ASP A 346 -10.93 -17.87 -6.01
CA ASP A 346 -12.37 -17.68 -5.98
C ASP A 346 -12.90 -18.54 -4.83
N PHE A 347 -13.48 -17.90 -3.81
CA PHE A 347 -14.19 -18.61 -2.76
C PHE A 347 -15.61 -18.07 -2.58
N THR A 348 -16.56 -18.99 -2.60
CA THR A 348 -17.97 -18.75 -2.37
C THR A 348 -18.34 -19.26 -0.99
N VAL A 349 -19.03 -18.44 -0.20
CA VAL A 349 -19.58 -18.87 1.09
C VAL A 349 -21.02 -19.35 0.87
N ASP A 350 -21.25 -20.67 0.93
CA ASP A 350 -22.59 -21.26 0.86
C ASP A 350 -23.11 -21.60 2.25
N LEU A 351 -24.10 -20.83 2.68
CA LEU A 351 -24.69 -20.95 4.00
C LEU A 351 -25.74 -22.07 4.12
N THR A 352 -26.08 -22.74 3.02
CA THR A 352 -27.17 -23.73 2.91
C THR A 352 -26.71 -25.17 2.61
N GLY A 353 -25.44 -25.36 2.25
CA GLY A 353 -24.92 -26.64 1.74
C GLY A 353 -24.94 -27.82 2.73
N ALA A 354 -24.90 -27.57 4.05
CA ALA A 354 -24.78 -28.62 5.07
C ALA A 354 -25.88 -28.58 6.15
N PRO A 355 -26.32 -29.74 6.67
CA PRO A 355 -27.34 -29.82 7.73
C PRO A 355 -26.86 -29.35 9.12
N ASP A 356 -25.55 -29.26 9.38
CA ASP A 356 -24.98 -28.89 10.69
C ASP A 356 -24.68 -27.38 10.83
N SER A 357 -24.47 -26.64 9.74
CA SER A 357 -24.22 -25.18 9.77
C SER A 357 -25.47 -24.33 10.09
N ALA A 358 -26.61 -24.99 10.33
CA ALA A 358 -27.92 -24.39 10.56
C ALA A 358 -28.16 -23.99 12.02
N GLN A 359 -27.27 -24.31 12.97
CA GLN A 359 -27.50 -24.06 14.41
C GLN A 359 -26.73 -22.89 14.99
N ASN A 360 -25.62 -22.43 14.38
CA ASN A 360 -24.85 -21.30 14.91
C ASN A 360 -25.20 -19.99 14.18
N PRO A 361 -25.37 -18.88 14.92
CA PRO A 361 -25.76 -17.62 14.34
C PRO A 361 -24.55 -17.04 13.61
N LYS A 362 -24.71 -16.79 12.33
CA LYS A 362 -23.64 -16.16 11.55
C LYS A 362 -23.51 -14.71 12.02
N GLN A 363 -22.29 -14.31 12.36
CA GLN A 363 -22.01 -12.98 12.87
C GLN A 363 -21.77 -12.04 11.71
N ALA A 364 -22.24 -10.79 11.82
CA ALA A 364 -21.84 -9.73 10.91
C ALA A 364 -20.38 -9.34 11.18
N GLY A 365 -19.69 -8.86 10.16
CA GLY A 365 -18.35 -8.31 10.30
C GLY A 365 -17.70 -8.03 8.95
N ASP A 366 -16.46 -7.55 9.05
CA ASP A 366 -15.57 -7.32 7.93
C ASP A 366 -14.49 -8.41 7.93
N PHE A 367 -13.94 -8.72 6.77
CA PHE A 367 -12.84 -9.65 6.64
C PHE A 367 -11.81 -9.17 5.61
N SER A 368 -10.55 -9.49 5.86
CA SER A 368 -9.43 -9.13 5.01
C SER A 368 -8.70 -10.38 4.52
N VAL A 369 -7.97 -10.25 3.43
CA VAL A 369 -7.13 -11.31 2.89
C VAL A 369 -5.66 -10.88 2.94
N GLU A 370 -4.79 -11.79 3.34
CA GLU A 370 -3.35 -11.71 3.17
C GLU A 370 -2.85 -12.96 2.44
N GLY A 371 -1.70 -12.85 1.81
CA GLY A 371 -1.05 -13.92 1.06
C GLY A 371 0.38 -14.15 1.53
N THR A 372 0.88 -15.36 1.37
CA THR A 372 2.30 -15.69 1.44
C THR A 372 2.69 -16.35 0.14
N VAL A 373 3.68 -15.79 -0.55
CA VAL A 373 4.21 -16.29 -1.83
C VAL A 373 5.56 -16.92 -1.59
N TRP A 374 5.75 -18.16 -2.03
CA TRP A 374 7.05 -18.82 -2.09
C TRP A 374 7.69 -18.56 -3.42
N TRP A 375 8.87 -17.97 -3.39
CA TRP A 375 9.59 -17.56 -4.58
C TRP A 375 11.02 -18.08 -4.56
N TYR A 376 11.60 -18.13 -5.74
CA TYR A 376 13.00 -18.47 -5.97
C TYR A 376 13.60 -17.50 -6.97
N ASN A 377 14.87 -17.17 -6.77
CA ASN A 377 15.62 -16.39 -7.72
C ASN A 377 16.20 -17.32 -8.81
N TYR A 378 15.89 -17.07 -10.09
CA TYR A 378 16.45 -17.82 -11.21
C TYR A 378 17.63 -17.08 -11.88
N PRO A 379 18.88 -17.60 -11.78
CA PRO A 379 20.07 -16.91 -12.27
C PRO A 379 20.14 -16.66 -13.78
N ALA A 380 19.27 -17.29 -14.59
CA ALA A 380 19.47 -17.36 -16.04
C ALA A 380 18.78 -16.24 -16.84
N LEU A 381 18.08 -15.31 -16.20
CA LEU A 381 17.35 -14.24 -16.89
C LEU A 381 18.15 -12.93 -17.03
N TYR A 382 19.28 -12.80 -16.35
CA TYR A 382 20.09 -11.57 -16.22
C TYR A 382 21.02 -11.27 -17.41
N ALA A 383 20.51 -11.38 -18.63
CA ALA A 383 21.30 -10.96 -19.77
C ALA A 383 20.45 -10.32 -20.85
N ASP A 384 20.81 -9.08 -21.15
CA ASP A 384 20.42 -8.29 -22.32
C ASP A 384 20.33 -9.16 -23.56
N GLY A 385 19.12 -9.60 -23.92
CA GLY A 385 18.60 -10.02 -25.24
C GLY A 385 19.41 -10.94 -26.17
N GLY A 386 20.66 -11.29 -25.87
CA GLY A 386 21.63 -11.85 -26.79
C GLY A 386 21.87 -13.35 -26.57
N PRO A 387 22.44 -14.06 -27.56
CA PRO A 387 22.70 -15.50 -27.48
C PRO A 387 23.95 -15.88 -26.65
N ASN A 388 24.77 -14.90 -26.24
CA ASN A 388 25.93 -15.10 -25.37
C ASN A 388 25.70 -14.35 -24.05
N ARG A 389 24.85 -14.94 -23.22
CA ARG A 389 24.44 -14.39 -21.91
C ARG A 389 25.51 -14.70 -20.87
N THR A 390 26.44 -13.78 -20.63
CA THR A 390 27.10 -13.73 -19.32
C THR A 390 26.13 -13.03 -18.37
N PRO A 391 25.93 -13.52 -17.13
CA PRO A 391 25.26 -12.72 -16.10
C PRO A 391 25.92 -11.35 -16.09
N GLU A 392 25.15 -10.26 -16.00
CA GLU A 392 25.77 -9.00 -15.61
C GLU A 392 26.61 -9.24 -14.35
N ASP A 393 27.89 -8.89 -14.42
CA ASP A 393 28.79 -8.94 -13.27
C ASP A 393 28.08 -8.20 -12.12
N GLY A 394 27.87 -8.86 -10.98
CA GLY A 394 27.16 -8.29 -9.83
C GLY A 394 26.18 -9.22 -9.13
N VAL A 395 25.52 -10.11 -9.87
CA VAL A 395 24.54 -11.04 -9.31
C VAL A 395 25.25 -12.27 -8.74
N LEU A 396 25.30 -12.39 -7.41
CA LEU A 396 25.85 -13.59 -6.78
C LEU A 396 24.97 -14.80 -7.13
N ASN A 397 25.61 -15.79 -7.73
CA ASN A 397 25.02 -17.02 -8.28
C ASN A 397 24.61 -18.02 -7.18
N ILE A 398 23.88 -17.54 -6.19
CA ILE A 398 23.22 -18.35 -5.17
C ILE A 398 21.80 -18.61 -5.70
N LEU A 399 21.19 -19.75 -5.35
CA LEU A 399 19.76 -20.00 -5.56
C LEU A 399 19.02 -19.74 -4.24
N PRO A 400 18.77 -18.47 -3.87
CA PRO A 400 17.99 -18.14 -2.70
C PRO A 400 16.52 -18.44 -2.99
N PHE A 401 15.94 -19.24 -2.09
CA PHE A 401 14.51 -19.40 -1.93
C PHE A 401 14.06 -18.46 -0.83
N GLY A 402 12.87 -17.90 -0.96
CA GLY A 402 12.32 -16.95 0.00
C GLY A 402 10.80 -17.04 0.09
N THR A 403 10.27 -16.25 1.01
CA THR A 403 8.83 -16.07 1.19
C THR A 403 8.55 -14.59 1.38
N SER A 404 7.54 -14.08 0.68
CA SER A 404 7.01 -12.72 0.89
C SER A 404 5.58 -12.78 1.39
N GLY A 405 5.27 -11.95 2.38
CA GLY A 405 3.89 -11.69 2.78
C GLY A 405 3.32 -10.53 1.97
N VAL A 406 2.08 -10.67 1.51
CA VAL A 406 1.32 -9.63 0.80
C VAL A 406 0.01 -9.36 1.54
N GLY A 407 -0.42 -8.09 1.62
CA GLY A 407 -1.61 -7.68 2.39
C GLY A 407 -1.31 -7.23 3.84
N PRO A 408 -2.33 -7.05 4.70
CA PRO A 408 -3.75 -7.40 4.49
C PRO A 408 -4.50 -6.38 3.62
N VAL A 409 -5.41 -6.88 2.78
CA VAL A 409 -6.33 -6.06 1.95
C VAL A 409 -7.77 -6.40 2.30
N ASP A 410 -8.64 -5.39 2.36
CA ASP A 410 -10.07 -5.57 2.63
C ASP A 410 -10.71 -6.45 1.54
N ALA A 411 -11.24 -7.60 1.96
CA ALA A 411 -11.82 -8.61 1.07
C ALA A 411 -13.36 -8.56 1.07
N GLY A 412 -13.95 -7.73 1.94
CA GLY A 412 -15.38 -7.53 2.01
C GLY A 412 -15.95 -7.63 3.41
N MET A 413 -17.27 -7.59 3.45
CA MET A 413 -18.03 -7.59 4.69
C MET A 413 -19.39 -8.24 4.50
N TRP A 414 -19.98 -8.70 5.60
CA TRP A 414 -21.41 -8.94 5.60
C TRP A 414 -22.12 -8.42 6.83
N ALA A 415 -23.28 -7.82 6.57
CA ALA A 415 -24.18 -7.29 7.57
C ALA A 415 -25.26 -8.32 7.94
N VAL A 416 -26.13 -7.96 8.88
CA VAL A 416 -27.35 -8.70 9.23
C VAL A 416 -28.52 -7.73 9.06
N ASN A 417 -29.58 -8.11 8.33
CA ASN A 417 -30.78 -7.28 8.15
C ASN A 417 -31.72 -7.30 9.37
N GLY A 418 -31.19 -7.09 10.57
CA GLY A 418 -31.95 -7.06 11.81
C GLY A 418 -31.29 -6.19 12.88
N SER A 419 -32.04 -5.83 13.92
CA SER A 419 -31.52 -5.10 15.07
C SER A 419 -30.70 -6.02 15.95
N MET A 420 -29.46 -5.64 16.26
CA MET A 420 -28.61 -6.32 17.25
C MET A 420 -28.34 -5.39 18.43
N THR A 421 -28.53 -5.90 19.65
CA THR A 421 -28.16 -5.18 20.88
C THR A 421 -27.35 -6.08 21.79
N HIS A 422 -26.20 -5.58 22.22
CA HIS A 422 -25.36 -6.27 23.18
C HIS A 422 -25.64 -5.78 24.61
N ILE A 423 -25.91 -6.72 25.51
CA ILE A 423 -26.03 -6.50 26.95
C ILE A 423 -24.80 -7.13 27.60
N PRO A 424 -23.79 -6.33 27.99
CA PRO A 424 -22.50 -6.86 28.42
C PRO A 424 -22.58 -7.65 29.73
N TYR A 425 -23.62 -7.44 30.53
CA TYR A 425 -23.70 -7.99 31.88
C TYR A 425 -25.13 -8.20 32.38
N MET A 426 -25.54 -9.44 32.63
CA MET A 426 -26.84 -9.75 33.21
C MET A 426 -26.72 -10.91 34.23
N PRO A 427 -26.95 -10.67 35.54
CA PRO A 427 -26.86 -11.73 36.54
C PRO A 427 -28.13 -12.56 36.56
N TYR A 428 -28.03 -13.88 36.49
CA TYR A 428 -29.13 -14.85 36.62
C TYR A 428 -28.93 -15.73 37.86
N SER A 429 -30.02 -16.17 38.49
CA SER A 429 -29.98 -17.14 39.59
C SER A 429 -30.58 -18.48 39.18
N ALA A 430 -29.87 -19.57 39.42
CA ALA A 430 -30.45 -20.91 39.34
C ALA A 430 -31.64 -21.03 40.30
N GLN A 431 -32.76 -21.57 39.80
CA GLN A 431 -33.86 -21.94 40.68
C GLN A 431 -33.46 -23.25 41.37
N SER A 432 -33.20 -23.20 42.68
CA SER A 432 -33.00 -24.44 43.43
C SER A 432 -34.28 -25.26 43.38
N THR A 433 -34.15 -26.59 43.26
CA THR A 433 -35.26 -27.56 43.34
C THR A 433 -36.02 -27.49 44.68
N GLN A 434 -35.55 -26.64 45.61
CA GLN A 434 -36.05 -26.44 46.97
C GLN A 434 -36.60 -25.03 47.25
N GLY A 435 -36.85 -24.21 46.22
CA GLY A 435 -37.64 -22.98 46.37
C GLY A 435 -36.94 -21.80 47.06
N GLU A 436 -35.64 -21.90 47.36
CA GLU A 436 -34.83 -20.72 47.65
C GLU A 436 -34.45 -20.04 46.34
N VAL A 437 -35.08 -18.89 46.09
CA VAL A 437 -34.76 -17.96 45.02
C VAL A 437 -33.96 -16.84 45.66
N THR A 438 -32.68 -16.68 45.31
CA THR A 438 -32.03 -15.37 45.48
C THR A 438 -32.83 -14.41 44.59
N PRO A 439 -33.53 -13.39 45.11
CA PRO A 439 -34.39 -12.56 44.27
C PRO A 439 -33.50 -11.63 43.45
N ILE A 440 -33.09 -12.11 42.27
CA ILE A 440 -32.55 -11.27 41.22
C ILE A 440 -33.72 -10.86 40.34
N GLY A 441 -34.14 -9.60 40.47
CA GLY A 441 -35.08 -8.99 39.55
C GLY A 441 -34.35 -8.67 38.26
N GLN A 442 -34.94 -9.03 37.13
CA GLN A 442 -34.40 -8.74 35.79
C GLN A 442 -35.49 -8.10 34.95
N ILE A 443 -35.10 -7.10 34.18
CA ILE A 443 -35.92 -6.48 33.16
C ILE A 443 -35.11 -6.51 31.89
N ILE A 444 -35.69 -7.08 30.85
CA ILE A 444 -35.22 -6.95 29.48
C ILE A 444 -36.48 -6.68 28.66
N TYR A 445 -36.56 -5.48 28.12
CA TYR A 445 -37.64 -5.02 27.27
C TYR A 445 -37.13 -4.82 25.86
N VAL A 446 -37.80 -5.46 24.90
CA VAL A 446 -37.67 -5.14 23.49
C VAL A 446 -38.86 -4.23 23.16
N THR A 447 -38.58 -2.96 22.94
CA THR A 447 -39.56 -1.99 22.48
C THR A 447 -39.49 -1.93 20.97
N ASN A 448 -40.55 -2.36 20.31
CA ASN A 448 -40.75 -2.07 18.92
C ASN A 448 -41.54 -0.77 18.81
N ILE A 449 -40.86 0.30 18.44
CA ILE A 449 -41.46 1.61 18.34
C ILE A 449 -42.36 1.74 17.11
N THR A 450 -42.36 0.75 16.17
CA THR A 450 -43.08 0.72 14.88
C THR A 450 -43.99 1.91 14.79
N ARG A 451 -43.36 3.04 14.45
CA ARG A 451 -44.10 4.25 14.17
C ARG A 451 -44.79 3.85 12.91
N ASP A 452 -46.11 3.77 12.91
CA ASP A 452 -46.88 3.84 11.67
C ASP A 452 -46.21 4.96 10.84
N PRO A 453 -45.47 4.64 9.77
CA PRO A 453 -44.64 5.66 9.12
C PRO A 453 -45.50 6.65 8.31
N GLY A 454 -46.83 6.54 8.34
CA GLY A 454 -47.64 7.10 7.26
C GLY A 454 -48.96 7.78 7.62
N THR A 455 -49.25 8.14 8.87
CA THR A 455 -50.53 8.84 9.17
C THR A 455 -50.45 10.20 9.85
N ASP A 456 -49.27 10.68 10.25
CA ASP A 456 -49.15 12.01 10.89
C ASP A 456 -48.78 13.16 9.92
N ASP A 457 -48.86 12.93 8.61
CA ASP A 457 -48.86 14.00 7.60
C ASP A 457 -50.11 13.96 6.71
N ILE A 458 -51.27 13.64 7.31
CA ILE A 458 -52.54 14.16 6.78
C ILE A 458 -52.51 15.67 6.99
N LEU A 459 -51.86 16.37 6.07
CA LEU A 459 -52.23 17.73 5.74
C LEU A 459 -53.70 17.69 5.35
N ILE A 460 -54.57 18.06 6.28
CA ILE A 460 -55.91 18.53 5.98
C ILE A 460 -55.75 19.89 5.28
N GLY A 461 -55.24 19.85 4.06
CA GLY A 461 -55.26 20.92 3.07
C GLY A 461 -56.35 20.58 2.08
N ASN A 462 -57.56 21.05 2.35
CA ASN A 462 -58.66 21.03 1.40
C ASN A 462 -58.47 22.18 0.41
N ASP A 463 -57.43 22.13 -0.42
CA ASP A 463 -57.31 22.97 -1.61
C ASP A 463 -57.68 22.15 -2.83
N GLY A 464 -58.90 22.40 -3.33
CA GLY A 464 -59.48 21.74 -4.51
C GLY A 464 -58.79 22.10 -5.82
N ASN A 465 -57.46 22.03 -5.88
CA ASN A 465 -56.67 22.25 -7.07
C ASN A 465 -55.68 21.09 -7.21
N GLY A 466 -56.10 20.06 -7.94
CA GLY A 466 -55.36 18.81 -8.12
C GLY A 466 -54.11 18.98 -8.96
N ASP A 467 -53.04 19.45 -8.34
CA ASP A 467 -51.68 19.37 -8.87
C ASP A 467 -50.67 19.39 -7.70
N ASP A 468 -50.72 18.35 -6.85
CA ASP A 468 -49.59 18.03 -5.97
C ASP A 468 -48.79 16.91 -6.64
N SER A 469 -47.76 17.31 -7.38
CA SER A 469 -46.78 16.42 -8.00
C SER A 469 -45.88 15.87 -6.90
N GLY A 470 -46.35 14.81 -6.26
CA GLY A 470 -45.72 14.17 -5.13
C GLY A 470 -44.25 13.84 -5.37
N ASN A 471 -43.41 14.36 -4.49
CA ASN A 471 -42.09 13.82 -4.25
C ASN A 471 -42.34 12.52 -3.49
N GLY A 472 -42.61 11.45 -4.25
CA GLY A 472 -43.03 10.16 -3.74
C GLY A 472 -41.95 9.48 -2.91
N GLU A 473 -41.89 9.80 -1.62
CA GLU A 473 -41.61 8.76 -0.64
C GLU A 473 -42.81 7.82 -0.70
N GLY A 474 -42.67 6.76 -1.50
CA GLY A 474 -43.71 5.74 -1.65
C GLY A 474 -44.12 5.22 -0.27
N PRO A 475 -45.38 4.75 -0.11
CA PRO A 475 -45.85 4.22 1.17
C PRO A 475 -44.86 3.16 1.64
N THR A 476 -44.28 3.36 2.83
CA THR A 476 -43.49 2.35 3.52
C THR A 476 -44.34 1.08 3.56
N PRO A 477 -43.87 -0.08 3.07
CA PRO A 477 -44.71 -1.26 2.99
C PRO A 477 -45.26 -1.63 4.37
N ASP A 478 -46.57 -1.54 4.55
CA ASP A 478 -47.27 -2.05 5.73
C ASP A 478 -47.09 -3.56 5.82
N ASN A 479 -46.00 -4.00 6.44
CA ASN A 479 -45.78 -5.42 6.69
C ASN A 479 -46.39 -5.78 8.05
N LEU A 480 -47.72 -5.82 8.09
CA LEU A 480 -48.51 -6.23 9.26
C LEU A 480 -48.42 -7.73 9.56
N ASN A 481 -47.73 -8.51 8.72
CA ASN A 481 -47.59 -9.97 8.82
C ASN A 481 -46.16 -10.42 9.13
N VAL A 482 -45.34 -9.54 9.72
CA VAL A 482 -43.98 -9.89 10.12
C VAL A 482 -43.99 -10.51 11.50
N ASN A 483 -43.65 -11.79 11.61
CA ASN A 483 -43.31 -12.40 12.90
C ASN A 483 -41.97 -11.80 13.33
N ARG A 484 -41.99 -10.81 14.23
CA ARG A 484 -40.76 -10.12 14.67
C ARG A 484 -40.01 -10.96 15.68
N LEU A 485 -39.43 -12.05 15.19
CA LEU A 485 -38.74 -13.04 16.00
C LEU A 485 -37.62 -12.39 16.80
N ILE A 486 -37.44 -12.87 18.02
CA ILE A 486 -36.37 -12.44 18.92
C ILE A 486 -35.46 -13.64 19.13
N TRP A 487 -34.17 -13.49 18.82
CA TRP A 487 -33.15 -14.47 19.14
C TRP A 487 -32.24 -13.95 20.22
N VAL A 488 -31.78 -14.87 21.06
CA VAL A 488 -30.85 -14.56 22.13
C VAL A 488 -29.68 -15.52 22.09
N GLU A 489 -28.51 -14.93 22.18
CA GLU A 489 -27.23 -15.58 22.39
C GLU A 489 -26.64 -15.07 23.69
N GLY A 490 -25.68 -15.80 24.24
CA GLY A 490 -24.85 -15.23 25.27
C GLY A 490 -23.73 -16.13 25.77
N ILE A 491 -22.94 -15.56 26.67
CA ILE A 491 -21.66 -16.10 27.11
C ILE A 491 -21.59 -15.93 28.62
N ASP A 492 -21.27 -17.01 29.34
CA ASP A 492 -21.09 -16.96 30.78
C ASP A 492 -19.69 -16.51 31.21
N GLU A 493 -19.48 -16.33 32.51
CA GLU A 493 -18.17 -15.89 33.05
C GLU A 493 -17.01 -16.88 32.83
N ASN A 494 -17.32 -18.12 32.47
CA ASN A 494 -16.33 -19.16 32.15
C ASN A 494 -16.07 -19.26 30.64
N GLY A 495 -16.73 -18.44 29.82
CA GLY A 495 -16.64 -18.48 28.36
C GLY A 495 -17.54 -19.53 27.70
N ASN A 496 -18.45 -20.17 28.44
CA ASN A 496 -19.43 -21.08 27.85
C ASN A 496 -20.48 -20.26 27.10
N THR A 497 -20.71 -20.61 25.83
CA THR A 497 -21.67 -19.93 24.96
C THR A 497 -23.02 -20.66 24.95
N PHE A 498 -24.11 -19.91 24.67
CA PHE A 498 -25.41 -20.46 24.28
C PHE A 498 -26.01 -19.62 23.15
N GLY A 499 -26.98 -20.24 22.48
CA GLY A 499 -27.70 -19.61 21.39
C GLY A 499 -27.03 -19.84 20.03
N PRO A 500 -27.67 -19.35 18.97
CA PRO A 500 -28.86 -18.50 18.97
C PRO A 500 -30.09 -19.33 19.31
N THR A 501 -30.90 -18.86 20.24
CA THR A 501 -32.18 -19.50 20.53
C THR A 501 -33.31 -18.53 20.26
N GLU A 502 -34.25 -18.96 19.44
CA GLU A 502 -35.49 -18.23 19.21
C GLU A 502 -36.33 -18.24 20.48
N LEU A 503 -36.76 -17.06 20.92
CA LEU A 503 -37.69 -16.93 22.03
C LEU A 503 -39.12 -17.23 21.55
N PRO A 504 -39.99 -17.78 22.41
CA PRO A 504 -41.39 -18.04 22.07
C PRO A 504 -42.23 -16.76 21.87
N VAL A 505 -41.62 -15.58 22.07
CA VAL A 505 -42.25 -14.26 22.00
C VAL A 505 -41.68 -13.45 20.84
N THR A 506 -42.53 -12.62 20.24
CA THR A 506 -42.17 -11.69 19.16
C THR A 506 -42.10 -10.25 19.66
N ALA A 507 -41.27 -9.44 19.01
CA ALA A 507 -41.16 -8.00 19.23
C ALA A 507 -42.29 -7.24 18.52
N ASP A 508 -43.54 -7.61 18.79
CA ASP A 508 -44.72 -6.94 18.26
C ASP A 508 -44.72 -5.43 18.61
N PRO A 509 -45.45 -4.57 17.86
CA PRO A 509 -45.52 -3.14 18.15
C PRO A 509 -45.85 -2.86 19.62
N GLY A 510 -45.00 -2.07 20.29
CA GLY A 510 -45.07 -1.84 21.73
C GLY A 510 -43.88 -2.41 22.50
N VAL A 511 -44.09 -2.79 23.76
CA VAL A 511 -43.04 -3.26 24.67
C VAL A 511 -43.23 -4.74 24.97
N THR A 512 -42.28 -5.57 24.55
CA THR A 512 -42.23 -7.01 24.88
C THR A 512 -41.19 -7.26 25.96
N GLY A 513 -41.61 -7.83 27.10
CA GLY A 513 -40.70 -8.26 28.16
C GLY A 513 -40.19 -9.68 27.92
N ILE A 514 -38.87 -9.85 27.83
CA ILE A 514 -38.24 -11.12 27.46
C ILE A 514 -37.36 -11.74 28.55
N ALA A 515 -37.22 -11.09 29.72
CA ALA A 515 -36.32 -11.56 30.78
C ALA A 515 -36.65 -12.99 31.27
N GLY A 516 -37.94 -13.34 31.33
CA GLY A 516 -38.40 -14.68 31.69
C GLY A 516 -38.01 -15.72 30.62
N ASP A 517 -38.29 -15.43 29.36
CA ASP A 517 -38.00 -16.32 28.24
C ASP A 517 -36.48 -16.56 28.10
N VAL A 518 -35.66 -15.51 28.24
CA VAL A 518 -34.20 -15.62 28.23
C VAL A 518 -33.72 -16.54 29.36
N ARG A 519 -34.28 -16.39 30.56
CA ARG A 519 -33.94 -17.25 31.69
C ARG A 519 -34.30 -18.71 31.44
N ASP A 520 -35.46 -18.97 30.84
CA ASP A 520 -35.91 -20.34 30.56
C ASP A 520 -35.00 -21.01 29.52
N VAL A 521 -34.61 -20.27 28.47
CA VAL A 521 -33.60 -20.72 27.49
C VAL A 521 -32.27 -21.05 28.16
N LEU A 522 -31.75 -20.14 28.99
CA LEU A 522 -30.49 -20.32 29.73
C LEU A 522 -30.54 -21.54 30.67
N PHE A 523 -31.68 -21.77 31.31
CA PHE A 523 -31.90 -22.94 32.16
C PHE A 523 -31.90 -24.24 31.35
N ASN A 524 -32.62 -24.26 30.23
CA ASN A 524 -32.68 -25.41 29.32
C ASN A 524 -31.31 -25.72 28.68
N ALA A 525 -30.49 -24.70 28.44
CA ALA A 525 -29.11 -24.84 27.98
C ALA A 525 -28.13 -25.33 29.07
N GLY A 526 -28.57 -25.45 30.33
CA GLY A 526 -27.73 -25.89 31.43
C GLY A 526 -26.74 -24.84 31.96
N LEU A 527 -26.83 -23.58 31.51
CA LEU A 527 -25.95 -22.50 31.97
C LEU A 527 -26.32 -21.96 33.36
N LEU A 528 -27.54 -22.23 33.84
CA LEU A 528 -28.04 -21.80 35.15
C LEU A 528 -28.07 -22.94 36.18
N THR A 529 -26.95 -23.64 36.35
CA THR A 529 -26.77 -24.62 37.45
C THR A 529 -26.52 -23.95 38.80
N SER A 530 -26.01 -22.71 38.79
CA SER A 530 -25.85 -21.84 39.95
C SER A 530 -26.16 -20.38 39.56
N SER A 531 -25.98 -19.42 40.48
CA SER A 531 -26.11 -18.01 40.09
C SER A 531 -24.89 -17.62 39.24
N ASN A 532 -25.13 -17.18 38.01
CA ASN A 532 -24.10 -16.92 37.02
C ASN A 532 -24.35 -15.56 36.35
N LYS A 533 -23.28 -14.94 35.85
CA LYS A 533 -23.32 -13.69 35.09
C LYS A 533 -23.18 -14.02 33.63
N VAL A 534 -24.07 -13.47 32.81
CA VAL A 534 -24.14 -13.78 31.38
C VAL A 534 -24.11 -12.47 30.60
N SER A 535 -23.25 -12.41 29.60
CA SER A 535 -23.31 -11.40 28.54
C SER A 535 -24.29 -11.87 27.47
N LEU A 536 -25.21 -11.03 27.02
CA LEU A 536 -26.25 -11.40 26.07
C LEU A 536 -26.10 -10.61 24.77
N THR A 537 -26.40 -11.25 23.65
CA THR A 537 -26.65 -10.57 22.38
C THR A 537 -28.09 -10.88 21.98
N ILE A 538 -28.90 -9.82 21.87
CA ILE A 538 -30.30 -9.94 21.45
C ILE A 538 -30.40 -9.47 20.00
N THR A 539 -30.95 -10.32 19.15
CA THR A 539 -31.25 -10.01 17.76
C THR A 539 -32.76 -9.96 17.57
N VAL A 540 -33.25 -8.94 16.90
CA VAL A 540 -34.66 -8.82 16.52
C VAL A 540 -34.78 -8.75 15.01
N ALA A 541 -35.68 -9.55 14.45
CA ALA A 541 -36.04 -9.53 13.03
C ALA A 541 -36.86 -8.27 12.67
N ASP A 542 -36.29 -7.10 12.84
CA ASP A 542 -36.89 -5.82 12.44
C ASP A 542 -35.77 -4.80 12.22
N TYR A 543 -36.09 -3.71 11.55
CA TYR A 543 -35.14 -2.63 11.31
C TYR A 543 -34.59 -2.09 12.64
N PRO A 544 -33.27 -1.81 12.74
CA PRO A 544 -32.68 -1.25 13.94
C PRO A 544 -33.46 -0.03 14.43
N THR A 545 -33.84 0.88 13.54
CA THR A 545 -34.60 2.10 13.85
C THR A 545 -35.92 1.84 14.57
N ASN A 546 -36.57 0.69 14.33
CA ASN A 546 -37.81 0.30 14.98
C ASN A 546 -37.60 -0.34 16.36
N ILE A 547 -36.38 -0.75 16.71
CA ILE A 547 -36.13 -1.54 17.92
C ILE A 547 -35.31 -0.76 18.93
N GLN A 548 -35.80 -0.75 20.17
CA GLN A 548 -35.08 -0.24 21.33
C GLN A 548 -35.07 -1.32 22.40
N ILE A 549 -33.88 -1.73 22.84
CA ILE A 549 -33.74 -2.73 23.89
C ILE A 549 -33.30 -2.03 25.17
N TYR A 550 -34.07 -2.25 26.23
CA TYR A 550 -33.75 -1.76 27.57
C TYR A 550 -33.48 -2.96 28.47
N SER A 551 -32.39 -2.92 29.24
CA SER A 551 -32.11 -3.95 30.23
C SER A 551 -31.68 -3.38 31.57
N ALA A 552 -32.13 -4.02 32.65
CA ALA A 552 -31.81 -3.64 34.02
C ALA A 552 -31.92 -4.84 34.96
N TYR A 553 -31.22 -4.78 36.10
CA TYR A 553 -31.35 -5.78 37.16
C TYR A 553 -31.38 -5.19 38.56
N ASN A 554 -31.88 -5.98 39.50
CA ASN A 554 -31.84 -5.70 40.93
C ASN A 554 -31.44 -6.97 41.69
N VAL A 555 -30.33 -6.92 42.43
CA VAL A 555 -29.87 -8.04 43.26
C VAL A 555 -30.31 -7.82 44.71
N ASN A 556 -30.98 -8.80 45.30
CA ASN A 556 -31.38 -8.85 46.72
C ASN A 556 -32.45 -7.83 47.15
N GLY A 557 -33.30 -7.36 46.23
CA GLY A 557 -34.38 -6.43 46.57
C GLY A 557 -33.88 -5.17 47.28
N SER A 558 -32.63 -4.78 47.01
CA SER A 558 -32.00 -3.63 47.64
C SER A 558 -32.78 -2.37 47.26
N ASP A 559 -33.13 -1.55 48.26
CA ASP A 559 -33.78 -0.23 48.15
C ASP A 559 -32.97 0.82 47.32
N ARG A 560 -31.91 0.38 46.63
CA ARG A 560 -30.97 1.21 45.86
C ARG A 560 -31.30 1.34 44.38
N GLY A 561 -32.46 0.85 43.94
CA GLY A 561 -32.95 1.03 42.57
C GLY A 561 -32.43 -0.03 41.59
N TRP A 562 -33.01 -0.02 40.39
CA TRP A 562 -32.57 -0.86 39.28
C TRP A 562 -31.21 -0.38 38.76
N VAL A 563 -30.27 -1.30 38.56
CA VAL A 563 -29.05 -1.03 37.81
C VAL A 563 -29.39 -1.17 36.34
N GLN A 564 -29.45 -0.05 35.63
CA GLN A 564 -29.57 -0.04 34.18
C GLN A 564 -28.25 -0.53 33.59
N ASN A 565 -28.33 -1.43 32.62
CA ASN A 565 -27.18 -1.73 31.77
C ASN A 565 -27.15 -0.74 30.63
N ASP A 566 -25.96 -0.22 30.34
CA ASP A 566 -25.69 0.47 29.09
C ASP A 566 -25.66 -0.60 27.99
N SER A 567 -26.84 -0.92 27.46
CA SER A 567 -26.96 -1.73 26.26
C SER A 567 -26.43 -0.92 25.09
N ILE A 568 -25.38 -1.42 24.44
CA ILE A 568 -24.83 -0.78 23.25
C ILE A 568 -25.62 -1.33 22.06
N ARG A 569 -26.35 -0.43 21.41
CA ARG A 569 -26.98 -0.70 20.12
C ARG A 569 -25.92 -0.49 19.06
N THR A 570 -25.64 -1.52 18.29
CA THR A 570 -24.79 -1.39 17.10
C THR A 570 -25.71 -1.03 15.95
N ASP A 571 -25.83 0.27 15.70
CA ASP A 571 -26.49 0.77 14.49
C ASP A 571 -25.52 0.65 13.33
N LEU A 572 -25.63 -0.44 12.56
CA LEU A 572 -25.05 -0.46 11.23
C LEU A 572 -26.01 0.29 10.31
N ASP A 573 -25.87 1.62 10.30
CA ASP A 573 -26.73 2.51 9.54
C ASP A 573 -26.58 2.22 8.04
N LEU A 574 -27.66 1.75 7.41
CA LEU A 574 -27.80 1.45 5.98
C LEU A 574 -27.76 2.71 5.07
N TYR A 575 -27.22 3.82 5.57
CA TYR A 575 -27.18 5.13 4.89
C TYR A 575 -25.77 5.60 4.51
N ARG A 576 -24.82 4.70 4.26
CA ARG A 576 -23.46 5.08 3.81
C ARG A 576 -23.31 5.50 2.34
N PHE A 577 -24.42 5.70 1.61
CA PHE A 577 -24.42 6.24 0.24
C PHE A 577 -24.93 7.68 0.11
N ASN A 578 -25.25 8.38 1.20
CA ASN A 578 -25.41 9.83 1.13
C ASN A 578 -24.11 10.48 1.59
N GLU A 579 -23.41 11.04 0.61
CA GLU A 579 -22.31 12.01 0.72
C GLU A 579 -22.26 12.69 2.09
N ILE A 580 -21.15 12.49 2.81
CA ILE A 580 -20.70 13.49 3.77
C ILE A 580 -20.39 14.73 2.94
N LEU A 581 -21.37 15.63 2.81
CA LEU A 581 -21.10 17.02 2.49
C LEU A 581 -20.31 17.59 3.67
N ASP A 582 -19.01 17.77 3.45
CA ASP A 582 -18.27 18.89 4.03
C ASP A 582 -18.13 19.98 2.94
#